data_AF-A0A1H3BFR1-F1
#
_entry.id   AF-A0A1H3BFR1-F1
#
_cell.length_a   1.000
_cell.length_b   1.000
_cell.length_c   1.000
_cell.angle_alpha   90.00
_cell.angle_beta   90.00
_cell.angle_gamma   90.00
#
_symmetry.space_group_name_H-M   'P 1'
#
loop_
_entity.id
_entity.type
_entity.pdbx_description
1 polymer ?
#
loop_
_entity_poly.entity_id
_entity_poly.type
_entity_poly.pdbx_seq_one_letter_code
_entity_poly.pdbx_strand_id
1 'polypeptide(L)'
;MFETLSQNGNDTIISNGTFEVRIIPKIYDDGYTLTKVVKDKPLEIVEVRDIRLPLSESEILKEAKKLLKQIYESVDLGHFTLSQA
;
A
#
# COMPACT_ATOMS: atom_id res chain seq x y z
N MET A 1 -8.98 14.73 -2.23
CA MET A 1 -7.95 15.44 -1.43
C MET A 1 -7.20 14.37 -0.64
N PHE A 2 -5.87 14.41 -0.50
CA PHE A 2 -5.14 13.45 0.36
C PHE A 2 -5.11 14.03 1.77
N GLU A 3 -5.56 13.25 2.75
CA GLU A 3 -6.05 13.85 4.00
C GLU A 3 -5.03 13.87 5.12
N THR A 4 -4.01 13.02 5.11
CA THR A 4 -3.06 12.97 6.25
C THR A 4 -1.72 12.40 5.83
N LEU A 5 -0.66 13.12 6.15
CA LEU A 5 0.72 12.65 6.21
C LEU A 5 1.06 12.53 7.69
N SER A 6 1.25 11.32 8.18
CA SER A 6 1.71 11.07 9.55
C SER A 6 3.05 10.35 9.47
N GLN A 7 4.05 10.88 10.18
CA GLN A 7 5.32 10.21 10.39
C GLN A 7 5.27 9.50 11.75
N ASN A 8 5.44 8.18 11.75
CA ASN A 8 5.58 7.39 12.97
C ASN A 8 7.00 6.80 12.98
N GLY A 9 7.94 7.53 13.59
CA GLY A 9 9.36 7.22 13.45
C GLY A 9 9.80 7.40 11.99
N ASN A 10 10.33 6.34 11.38
CA ASN A 10 10.77 6.34 9.98
C ASN A 10 9.63 6.03 8.98
N ASP A 11 8.45 5.65 9.47
CA ASP A 11 7.33 5.27 8.62
C ASP A 11 6.52 6.50 8.22
N THR A 12 6.10 6.55 6.96
CA THR A 12 5.20 7.59 6.46
C THR A 12 3.87 6.98 6.04
N ILE A 13 2.76 7.54 6.54
CA ILE A 13 1.40 7.07 6.19
C ILE A 13 0.70 8.15 5.37
N ILE A 14 0.10 7.74 4.25
CA ILE A 14 -0.78 8.59 3.44
C ILE A 14 -2.17 7.98 3.29
N SER A 15 -3.22 8.79 3.34
CA SER A 15 -4.61 8.32 3.23
C SER A 15 -5.45 9.14 2.25
N ASN A 16 -6.46 8.49 1.66
CA ASN A 16 -7.52 9.11 0.86
C ASN A 16 -8.93 8.98 1.51
N GLY A 17 -9.00 8.68 2.81
CA GLY A 17 -10.25 8.52 3.55
C GLY A 17 -10.79 7.09 3.57
N THR A 18 -10.55 6.29 2.52
CA THR A 18 -10.96 4.87 2.45
C THR A 18 -9.80 3.91 2.64
N PHE A 19 -8.65 4.24 2.06
CA PHE A 19 -7.44 3.43 2.11
C PHE A 19 -6.31 4.21 2.77
N GLU A 20 -5.35 3.47 3.28
CA GLU A 20 -4.07 3.98 3.74
C GLU A 20 -2.95 3.29 2.97
N VAL A 21 -1.89 4.04 2.65
CA VAL A 21 -0.62 3.47 2.21
C VAL A 21 0.43 3.81 3.25
N ARG A 22 1.07 2.76 3.79
CA ARG A 22 2.21 2.84 4.68
C ARG A 22 3.48 2.70 3.87
N ILE A 23 4.41 3.62 4.07
CA ILE A 23 5.70 3.70 3.41
C ILE A 23 6.74 3.40 4.49
N ILE A 24 7.39 2.25 4.37
CA ILE A 24 8.37 1.76 5.34
C ILE A 24 9.73 1.71 4.64
N PRO A 25 10.71 2.54 5.03
CA PRO A 25 12.07 2.43 4.52
C PRO A 25 12.69 1.13 5.00
N LYS A 26 13.46 0.47 4.14
CA LYS A 26 14.19 -0.72 4.53
C LYS A 26 15.52 -0.34 5.19
N ILE A 27 15.98 -1.23 6.06
CA ILE A 27 17.17 -0.98 6.90
C ILE A 27 18.47 -1.25 6.13
N TYR A 28 18.46 -2.22 5.22
CA TYR A 28 19.67 -2.77 4.59
C TYR A 28 19.78 -2.49 3.09
N ASP A 29 18.74 -1.93 2.49
CA ASP A 29 18.74 -1.47 1.11
C ASP A 29 18.11 -0.07 1.10
N ASP A 30 18.52 0.80 0.17
CA ASP A 30 17.94 2.15 -0.01
C ASP A 30 16.51 2.08 -0.59
N GLY A 31 15.80 0.98 -0.32
CA GLY A 31 14.48 0.66 -0.81
C GLY A 31 13.37 0.92 0.21
N TYR A 32 12.16 0.68 -0.25
CA TYR A 32 10.94 0.95 0.49
C TYR A 32 9.92 -0.17 0.30
N THR A 33 9.15 -0.45 1.34
CA THR A 33 7.93 -1.24 1.24
C THR A 33 6.73 -0.33 1.33
N LEU A 34 5.85 -0.41 0.33
CA LEU A 34 4.58 0.32 0.29
C LEU A 34 3.45 -0.68 0.51
N THR A 35 2.69 -0.51 1.59
CA THR A 35 1.58 -1.40 1.96
C THR A 35 0.27 -0.63 1.91
N LYS A 36 -0.64 -1.01 0.99
CA LYS A 36 -2.00 -0.48 0.92
C LYS A 36 -2.94 -1.33 1.78
N VAL A 37 -3.68 -0.68 2.68
CA VAL A 37 -4.67 -1.31 3.56
C VAL A 37 -5.99 -0.54 3.53
N VAL A 38 -7.07 -1.19 3.95
CA VAL A 38 -8.33 -0.50 4.29
C VAL A 38 -8.11 0.33 5.56
N LYS A 39 -8.58 1.58 5.55
CA LYS A 39 -8.44 2.49 6.69
C LYS A 39 -9.06 1.87 7.95
N ASP A 40 -8.40 2.08 9.09
CA ASP A 40 -8.78 1.53 10.41
C ASP A 40 -8.76 -0.01 10.50
N LYS A 41 -8.32 -0.70 9.44
CA LYS A 41 -8.28 -2.16 9.35
C LYS A 41 -6.91 -2.63 8.85
N PRO A 42 -5.87 -2.57 9.68
CA PRO A 42 -4.48 -2.78 9.27
C PRO A 42 -4.18 -4.20 8.73
N LEU A 43 -5.04 -5.18 9.03
CA LEU A 43 -4.90 -6.56 8.56
C LEU A 43 -5.60 -6.81 7.21
N GLU A 44 -6.47 -5.90 6.76
CA GLU A 44 -7.09 -5.96 5.44
C GLU A 44 -6.15 -5.34 4.40
N ILE A 45 -5.11 -6.09 4.04
CA ILE A 45 -4.10 -5.71 3.05
C ILE A 45 -4.69 -5.86 1.64
N VAL A 46 -4.60 -4.79 0.85
CA VAL A 46 -5.05 -4.75 -0.55
C VAL A 46 -3.91 -5.04 -1.51
N GLU A 47 -2.75 -4.42 -1.30
CA GLU A 47 -1.56 -4.62 -2.11
C GLU A 47 -0.30 -4.31 -1.30
N VAL A 48 0.79 -5.04 -1.56
CA VAL A 48 2.13 -4.74 -1.06
C VAL A 48 3.08 -4.57 -2.25
N ARG A 49 3.87 -3.51 -2.26
CA ARG A 49 4.93 -3.29 -3.25
C ARG A 49 6.29 -3.22 -2.56
N ASP A 50 7.19 -4.08 -3.01
CA ASP A 50 8.60 -4.04 -2.65
C ASP A 50 9.37 -3.22 -3.70
N ILE A 51 9.88 -2.06 -3.31
CA ILE A 51 10.67 -1.16 -4.18
C ILE A 51 12.12 -1.25 -3.75
N ARG A 52 12.98 -1.79 -4.62
CA ARG A 52 14.43 -1.96 -4.38
C ARG A 52 15.30 -0.90 -5.03
N LEU A 53 14.68 0.04 -5.74
CA LEU A 53 15.38 1.14 -6.38
C LEU A 53 15.63 2.26 -5.36
N PRO A 54 16.80 2.93 -5.40
CA PRO A 54 17.13 4.05 -4.52
C PRO A 54 16.37 5.30 -5.00
N LEU A 55 15.07 5.34 -4.74
CA LEU A 55 14.21 6.45 -5.11
C LEU A 55 14.25 7.55 -4.04
N SER A 56 14.16 8.79 -4.47
CA SER A 56 13.99 9.90 -3.54
C SER A 56 12.64 9.82 -2.81
N GLU A 57 12.54 10.48 -1.65
CA GLU A 57 11.29 10.56 -0.89
C GLU A 57 10.12 11.08 -1.74
N SER A 58 10.39 12.06 -2.62
CA SER A 58 9.37 12.64 -3.51
C SER A 58 8.82 11.63 -4.53
N GLU A 59 9.68 10.74 -5.03
CA GLU A 59 9.32 9.69 -5.97
C GLU A 59 8.53 8.58 -5.27
N ILE A 60 8.94 8.21 -4.05
CA ILE A 60 8.22 7.24 -3.23
C ILE A 60 6.83 7.74 -2.85
N LEU A 61 6.70 9.02 -2.48
CA LEU A 61 5.40 9.64 -2.23
C LEU A 61 4.52 9.65 -3.49
N LYS A 62 5.11 9.81 -4.68
CA LYS A 62 4.40 9.72 -5.95
C LYS A 62 3.88 8.29 -6.20
N GLU A 63 4.70 7.27 -5.96
CA GLU A 63 4.28 5.87 -6.08
C GLU A 63 3.20 5.50 -5.07
N ALA A 64 3.32 5.94 -3.82
CA ALA A 64 2.30 5.73 -2.79
C ALA A 64 0.96 6.38 -3.18
N LYS A 65 0.99 7.60 -3.73
CA LYS A 65 -0.23 8.28 -4.24
C LYS A 65 -0.85 7.56 -5.43
N LYS A 66 -0.05 6.97 -6.32
CA LYS A 66 -0.55 6.13 -7.42
C LYS A 66 -1.25 4.88 -6.86
N LEU A 67 -0.61 4.22 -5.90
CA LEU A 67 -1.14 3.04 -5.23
C LEU A 67 -2.49 3.32 -4.54
N LEU A 68 -2.62 4.46 -3.85
CA LEU A 68 -3.90 4.88 -3.26
C LEU A 68 -5.02 5.03 -4.30
N LYS A 69 -4.71 5.60 -5.48
CA LYS A 69 -5.69 5.83 -6.56
C LYS A 69 -6.07 4.57 -7.33
N GLN A 70 -5.29 3.50 -7.22
CA GLN A 70 -5.54 2.27 -7.95
C GLN A 70 -6.81 1.60 -7.43
N ILE A 71 -7.74 1.34 -8.35
CA ILE A 71 -8.98 0.60 -8.10
C ILE A 71 -8.76 -0.82 -8.62
N TYR A 72 -9.07 -1.82 -7.81
CA TYR A 72 -9.04 -3.22 -8.22
C TYR A 72 -10.48 -3.68 -8.41
N GLU A 73 -10.72 -4.42 -9.48
CA GLU A 73 -11.99 -5.12 -9.63
C GLU A 73 -12.09 -6.19 -8.53
N SER A 74 -13.24 -6.28 -7.86
CA SER A 74 -13.49 -7.36 -6.92
C SER A 74 -13.57 -8.67 -7.72
N VAL A 75 -12.61 -9.57 -7.50
CA VAL A 75 -12.72 -10.93 -8.00
C VAL A 75 -13.80 -11.62 -7.18
N ASP A 76 -14.93 -11.95 -7.83
CA ASP A 76 -15.96 -12.79 -7.22
C ASP A 76 -15.44 -14.22 -7.12
N LEU A 77 -15.04 -14.62 -5.90
CA LEU A 77 -14.57 -15.97 -5.60
C LEU A 77 -15.73 -16.98 -5.50
N GLY A 78 -16.99 -16.55 -5.63
CA GLY A 78 -18.18 -17.40 -5.54
C GLY A 78 -18.30 -18.47 -6.63
N HIS A 79 -17.48 -18.41 -7.68
CA HIS A 79 -17.55 -19.31 -8.83
C HIS A 79 -16.43 -20.37 -8.91
N PHE A 80 -15.58 -20.52 -7.88
CA PHE A 80 -14.65 -21.65 -7.81
C PHE A 80 -15.34 -22.85 -7.14
N THR A 81 -16.06 -23.65 -7.93
CA THR A 81 -16.42 -25.01 -7.50
C THR A 81 -15.14 -25.84 -7.48
N LEU A 82 -14.64 -26.14 -6.28
CA LEU A 82 -13.66 -27.21 -6.09
C LEU A 82 -14.36 -28.54 -6.36
N SER A 83 -14.40 -28.97 -7.62
CA SER A 83 -14.65 -30.38 -7.91
C SER A 83 -13.42 -31.15 -7.44
N GLN A 84 -13.50 -31.72 -6.24
CA GLN A 84 -12.56 -32.75 -5.81
C GLN A 84 -12.69 -33.94 -6.78
N ALA A 85 -11.56 -34.36 -7.35
CA ALA A 85 -11.41 -35.58 -8.12
C ALA A 85 -10.92 -36.70 -7.20
#